data_AF-A0A8T3XBB6-F1
#
_entry.id   AF-A0A8T3XBB6-F1
#
_cell.length_a   1.000
_cell.length_b   1.000
_cell.length_c   1.000
_cell.angle_alpha   90.00
_cell.angle_beta   90.00
_cell.angle_gamma   90.00
#
_symmetry.space_group_name_H-M   'P 1'
#
loop_
_entity.id
_entity.type
_entity.pdbx_description
1 polymer ?
#
loop_
_entity_poly.entity_id
_entity_poly.type
_entity_poly.pdbx_seq_one_letter_code
_entity_poly.pdbx_strand_id
1 'polypeptide(L)'
;MKKRSIFPLVLMLLLIIFSISIYAIGSSTGNTDTTTPSTSSSESNSNIKSKSPNCEVQLTLNARIKCRLEQRGVSGLNITEESCRVLVNPANCQSLYAKVASCYELGSGKQKDRCFKHIAGFTSAKVMEQASANNKESLRNYLVFLLYDLQEKVENAYENGAITTEQASESISLIVQIKQKIFQNHTKSKIKPFFQELKAKLRGLNI
;
A
#
# COMPACT_ATOMS: atom_id res chain seq x y z
N MET A 1 24.30 15.23 -48.51
CA MET A 1 23.89 14.24 -47.48
C MET A 1 22.35 14.21 -47.42
N LYS A 2 21.71 13.13 -47.90
CA LYS A 2 20.23 12.96 -47.88
C LYS A 2 19.80 12.45 -46.49
N LYS A 3 19.10 13.27 -45.70
CA LYS A 3 18.45 12.84 -44.45
C LYS A 3 17.30 11.89 -44.81
N ARG A 4 17.47 10.60 -44.51
CA ARG A 4 16.37 9.62 -44.61
C ARG A 4 15.40 9.90 -43.46
N SER A 5 14.18 10.29 -43.81
CA SER A 5 13.11 10.55 -42.84
C SER A 5 12.66 9.22 -42.24
N ILE A 6 12.89 9.05 -40.93
CA ILE A 6 12.50 7.86 -40.14
C ILE A 6 11.01 7.97 -39.72
N PHE A 7 10.38 9.10 -40.00
CA PHE A 7 9.00 9.43 -39.60
C PHE A 7 7.92 8.41 -40.04
N PRO A 8 7.91 7.85 -41.27
CA PRO A 8 6.82 6.96 -41.66
C PRO A 8 6.85 5.61 -40.92
N LEU A 9 8.03 5.18 -40.45
CA LEU A 9 8.19 3.88 -39.78
C LEU A 9 7.69 3.93 -38.33
N VAL A 10 7.85 5.08 -37.66
CA VAL A 10 7.32 5.30 -36.30
C VAL A 10 5.80 5.44 -36.31
N LEU A 11 5.23 6.08 -37.34
CA LEU A 11 3.77 6.24 -37.47
C LEU A 11 3.05 4.91 -37.72
N MET A 12 3.65 4.02 -38.52
CA MET A 12 3.12 2.66 -38.76
C MET A 12 3.13 1.80 -37.48
N LEU A 13 4.16 1.91 -36.64
CA LEU A 13 4.24 1.14 -35.40
C LEU A 13 3.16 1.54 -34.38
N LEU A 14 2.82 2.84 -34.33
CA LEU A 14 1.79 3.35 -33.43
C LEU A 14 0.38 2.87 -33.78
N LEU A 15 0.07 2.67 -35.07
CA LEU A 15 -1.26 2.21 -35.51
C LEU A 15 -1.54 0.75 -35.14
N ILE A 16 -0.52 -0.10 -35.07
CA ILE A 16 -0.66 -1.53 -34.74
C ILE A 16 -1.05 -1.74 -33.26
N ILE A 17 -0.66 -0.81 -32.38
CA ILE A 17 -0.90 -0.91 -30.93
C ILE A 17 -2.38 -0.58 -30.59
N PHE A 18 -3.06 0.23 -31.40
CA PHE A 18 -4.46 0.60 -31.16
C PHE A 18 -5.49 -0.43 -31.67
N SER A 19 -5.07 -1.44 -32.44
CA SER A 19 -5.97 -2.45 -33.02
C SER A 19 -6.31 -3.63 -32.09
N ILE A 20 -5.83 -3.65 -30.84
CA ILE A 20 -6.12 -4.75 -29.92
C ILE A 20 -7.35 -4.40 -29.05
N SER A 21 -8.54 -4.46 -29.65
CA SER A 21 -9.80 -4.47 -28.89
C SER A 21 -9.96 -5.84 -28.24
N ILE A 22 -9.83 -5.90 -26.91
CA ILE A 22 -10.06 -7.14 -26.15
C ILE A 22 -11.58 -7.38 -26.09
N TYR A 23 -12.02 -8.47 -26.71
CA TYR A 23 -13.34 -9.05 -26.56
C TYR A 23 -13.51 -9.54 -25.12
N ALA A 24 -14.46 -8.97 -24.38
CA ALA A 24 -14.99 -9.57 -23.16
C ALA A 24 -16.02 -10.64 -23.55
N ILE A 25 -15.65 -11.91 -23.41
CA ILE A 25 -16.58 -13.06 -23.46
C ILE A 25 -16.96 -13.41 -22.03
N GLY A 26 -18.25 -13.26 -21.73
CA GLY A 26 -18.86 -13.68 -20.46
C GLY A 26 -19.15 -15.17 -20.42
N SER A 27 -19.20 -15.71 -19.21
CA SER A 27 -19.94 -16.94 -18.91
C SER A 27 -20.78 -16.67 -17.66
N SER A 28 -22.08 -16.47 -17.90
CA SER A 28 -23.14 -16.51 -16.90
C SER A 28 -23.46 -17.97 -16.62
N THR A 29 -23.42 -18.38 -15.36
CA THR A 29 -23.83 -19.74 -14.95
C THR A 29 -24.83 -19.64 -13.80
N GLY A 30 -26.09 -19.91 -14.13
CA GLY A 30 -26.96 -20.84 -13.40
C GLY A 30 -27.47 -20.43 -12.02
N ASN A 31 -28.66 -19.86 -11.99
CA ASN A 31 -29.57 -19.80 -10.84
C ASN A 31 -30.14 -21.21 -10.57
N THR A 32 -30.11 -21.69 -9.32
CA THR A 32 -30.98 -22.77 -8.85
C THR A 32 -31.78 -22.27 -7.66
N ASP A 33 -33.07 -22.04 -7.92
CA ASP A 33 -34.11 -21.81 -6.95
C ASP A 33 -34.33 -23.05 -6.09
N THR A 34 -34.23 -22.88 -4.77
CA THR A 34 -34.90 -23.77 -3.82
C THR A 34 -35.79 -22.92 -2.93
N THR A 35 -37.07 -22.90 -3.32
CA THR A 35 -38.19 -22.31 -2.59
C THR A 35 -38.50 -23.13 -1.35
N THR A 36 -38.45 -22.51 -0.16
CA THR A 36 -39.01 -23.06 1.09
C THR A 36 -39.73 -21.91 1.81
N PRO A 37 -40.90 -22.15 2.44
CA PRO A 37 -41.98 -21.19 2.44
C PRO A 37 -41.94 -20.15 3.57
N SER A 38 -42.63 -19.07 3.24
CA SER A 38 -42.91 -17.86 4.00
C SER A 38 -43.44 -18.09 5.42
N THR A 39 -42.80 -17.42 6.38
CA THR A 39 -43.48 -16.94 7.60
C THR A 39 -43.42 -15.42 7.59
N SER A 40 -44.57 -14.84 7.27
CA SER A 40 -44.94 -13.45 7.44
C SER A 40 -44.77 -12.97 8.88
N SER A 41 -44.04 -11.88 9.08
CA SER A 41 -44.54 -10.64 9.71
C SER A 41 -43.39 -9.77 10.25
N SER A 42 -43.63 -8.45 10.16
CA SER A 42 -42.89 -7.35 10.78
C SER A 42 -41.84 -6.66 9.91
N GLU A 43 -42.37 -5.82 9.02
CA GLU A 43 -41.76 -4.56 8.58
C GLU A 43 -41.36 -3.73 9.82
N SER A 44 -40.15 -3.93 10.33
CA SER A 44 -39.46 -2.89 11.08
C SER A 44 -38.52 -2.19 10.13
N ASN A 45 -39.04 -1.07 9.62
CA ASN A 45 -38.36 -0.02 8.89
C ASN A 45 -37.26 0.59 9.78
N SER A 46 -36.23 -0.20 10.08
CA SER A 46 -35.08 0.23 10.84
C SER A 46 -34.10 0.79 9.83
N ASN A 47 -34.07 2.12 9.83
CA ASN A 47 -33.04 2.96 9.25
C ASN A 47 -31.71 2.65 9.99
N ILE A 48 -31.20 1.42 9.87
CA ILE A 48 -29.93 0.98 10.43
C ILE A 48 -28.88 1.65 9.55
N LYS A 49 -28.57 2.88 9.94
CA LYS A 49 -27.36 3.59 9.56
C LYS A 49 -26.23 2.63 9.88
N SER A 50 -25.77 1.88 8.87
CA SER A 50 -24.75 0.85 8.98
C SER A 50 -23.58 1.44 9.74
N LYS A 51 -23.46 1.08 11.02
CA LYS A 51 -22.41 1.58 11.88
C LYS A 51 -21.15 0.90 11.36
N SER A 52 -20.27 1.67 10.72
CA SER A 52 -19.02 1.17 10.15
C SER A 52 -18.37 0.22 11.16
N PRO A 53 -18.13 -1.06 10.80
CA PRO A 53 -17.57 -2.02 11.75
C PRO A 53 -16.26 -1.48 12.31
N ASN A 54 -16.13 -1.38 13.62
CA ASN A 54 -14.89 -0.91 14.24
C ASN A 54 -13.76 -1.89 13.91
N CYS A 55 -12.89 -1.55 12.96
CA CYS A 55 -11.78 -2.42 12.57
C CYS A 55 -10.80 -2.71 13.70
N GLU A 56 -10.77 -1.90 14.76
CA GLU A 56 -9.84 -2.07 15.87
C GLU A 56 -10.16 -3.29 16.75
N VAL A 57 -11.35 -3.89 16.63
CA VAL A 57 -11.75 -5.09 17.38
C VAL A 57 -11.18 -6.37 16.79
N GLN A 58 -10.61 -6.34 15.58
CA GLN A 58 -10.07 -7.54 14.96
C GLN A 58 -8.78 -7.98 15.66
N LEU A 59 -8.71 -9.28 15.97
CA LEU A 59 -7.63 -9.87 16.76
C LEU A 59 -6.29 -9.84 16.02
N THR A 60 -6.30 -10.16 14.71
CA THR A 60 -5.08 -10.28 13.92
C THR A 60 -4.76 -9.01 13.15
N LEU A 61 -3.46 -8.76 12.94
CA LEU A 61 -2.97 -7.65 12.12
C LEU A 61 -3.58 -7.67 10.72
N ASN A 62 -3.60 -8.85 10.08
CA ASN A 62 -4.15 -9.01 8.73
C ASN A 62 -5.66 -8.73 8.70
N ALA A 63 -6.45 -9.21 9.67
CA ALA A 63 -7.88 -8.93 9.73
C ALA A 63 -8.18 -7.44 9.95
N ARG A 64 -7.37 -6.73 10.75
CA ARG A 64 -7.48 -5.26 10.90
C ARG A 64 -7.20 -4.53 9.59
N ILE A 65 -6.12 -4.89 8.90
CA ILE A 65 -5.76 -4.28 7.61
C ILE A 65 -6.85 -4.57 6.58
N LYS A 66 -7.30 -5.82 6.47
CA LYS A 66 -8.39 -6.22 5.56
C LYS A 66 -9.66 -5.40 5.80
N CYS A 67 -10.10 -5.32 7.06
CA CYS A 67 -11.24 -4.49 7.45
C CYS A 67 -11.07 -3.02 7.02
N ARG A 68 -9.88 -2.43 7.23
CA ARG A 68 -9.62 -1.03 6.84
C ARG A 68 -9.62 -0.83 5.33
N LEU A 69 -9.10 -1.79 4.56
CA LEU A 69 -9.14 -1.75 3.09
C LEU A 69 -10.58 -1.81 2.56
N GLU A 70 -11.42 -2.66 3.14
CA GLU A 70 -12.83 -2.81 2.75
C GLU A 70 -13.70 -1.61 3.14
N GLN A 71 -13.29 -0.84 4.15
CA GLN A 71 -14.02 0.34 4.65
C GLN A 71 -13.47 1.68 4.14
N ARG A 72 -12.46 1.68 3.26
CA ARG A 72 -11.93 2.93 2.71
C ARG A 72 -13.02 3.70 1.96
N GLY A 73 -13.25 4.94 2.37
CA GLY A 73 -14.36 5.79 1.89
C GLY A 73 -15.27 6.29 3.01
N VAL A 74 -15.26 5.65 4.18
CA VAL A 74 -15.93 6.16 5.40
C VAL A 74 -14.97 7.10 6.13
N SER A 75 -14.76 8.28 5.54
CA SER A 75 -13.85 9.33 6.02
C SER A 75 -14.08 9.68 7.49
N GLY A 76 -13.03 9.68 8.31
CA GLY A 76 -13.07 10.33 9.62
C GLY A 76 -12.31 9.67 10.77
N LEU A 77 -11.68 8.52 10.57
CA LEU A 77 -10.95 7.90 11.67
C LEU A 77 -9.52 8.47 11.73
N ASN A 78 -9.20 9.10 12.86
CA ASN A 78 -7.84 9.45 13.27
C ASN A 78 -7.10 8.15 13.61
N ILE A 79 -6.83 7.34 12.58
CA ILE A 79 -6.28 5.99 12.72
C ILE A 79 -4.79 6.10 12.97
N THR A 80 -4.36 5.55 14.10
CA THR A 80 -2.93 5.36 14.35
C THR A 80 -2.39 4.35 13.36
N GLU A 81 -1.33 4.73 12.67
CA GLU A 81 -0.60 3.86 11.74
C GLU A 81 -0.21 2.53 12.43
N GLU A 82 -0.52 1.43 11.77
CA GLU A 82 -0.53 0.09 12.40
C GLU A 82 0.86 -0.35 12.89
N SER A 83 1.91 0.19 12.26
CA SER A 83 3.29 -0.02 12.71
C SER A 83 3.64 0.67 14.03
N CYS A 84 2.88 1.67 14.47
CA CYS A 84 3.10 2.37 15.74
C CYS A 84 2.41 1.70 16.93
N ARG A 85 1.34 0.92 16.71
CA ARG A 85 0.44 0.43 17.76
C ARG A 85 1.09 -0.45 18.82
N VAL A 86 2.06 -1.28 18.43
CA VAL A 86 2.71 -2.26 19.31
C VAL A 86 4.06 -1.78 19.85
N LEU A 87 4.38 -0.50 19.67
CA LEU A 87 5.63 0.08 20.13
C LEU A 87 5.49 0.57 21.58
N VAL A 88 6.60 0.50 22.33
CA VAL A 88 6.67 1.05 23.69
C VAL A 88 6.41 2.56 23.70
N ASN A 89 6.86 3.27 22.65
CA ASN A 89 6.63 4.69 22.48
C ASN A 89 5.96 4.97 21.11
N PRO A 90 4.62 4.89 21.03
CA PRO A 90 3.89 5.15 19.80
C PRO A 90 3.96 6.62 19.36
N ALA A 91 4.17 7.57 20.29
CA ALA A 91 4.22 9.00 20.00
C ALA A 91 5.40 9.37 19.10
N ASN A 92 6.58 8.79 19.33
CA ASN A 92 7.75 9.00 18.46
C ASN A 92 7.48 8.50 17.04
N CYS A 93 6.84 7.35 16.90
CA CYS A 93 6.46 6.78 15.61
C CYS A 93 5.42 7.66 14.90
N GLN A 94 4.38 8.10 15.59
CA GLN A 94 3.38 9.02 15.06
C GLN A 94 3.98 10.37 14.65
N SER A 95 4.88 10.94 15.45
CA SER A 95 5.59 12.18 15.11
C SER A 95 6.44 12.02 13.85
N LEU A 96 7.09 10.87 13.68
CA LEU A 96 7.85 10.58 12.47
C LEU A 96 6.96 10.57 11.21
N TYR A 97 5.77 9.97 11.29
CA TYR A 97 4.79 9.99 10.19
C TYR A 97 4.22 11.38 9.94
N ALA A 98 3.91 12.14 10.99
CA ALA A 98 3.43 13.52 10.86
C ALA A 98 4.44 14.41 10.14
N LYS A 99 5.75 14.23 10.39
CA LYS A 99 6.81 14.98 9.70
C LYS A 99 6.82 14.68 8.20
N VAL A 100 6.69 13.42 7.80
CA VAL A 100 6.82 13.01 6.39
C VAL A 100 5.56 13.26 5.56
N ALA A 101 4.42 13.59 6.20
CA ALA A 101 3.15 13.81 5.53
C ALA A 101 3.25 14.82 4.37
N SER A 102 3.94 15.94 4.56
CA SER A 102 4.12 16.97 3.52
C SER A 102 4.92 16.50 2.31
N CYS A 103 5.75 15.46 2.43
CA CYS A 103 6.48 14.92 1.29
C CYS A 103 5.56 14.25 0.26
N TYR A 104 4.35 13.83 0.65
CA TYR A 104 3.38 13.23 -0.24
C TYR A 104 2.67 14.25 -1.14
N GLU A 105 2.69 15.53 -0.77
CA GLU A 105 2.21 16.63 -1.60
C GLU A 105 3.13 16.89 -2.81
N LEU A 106 4.37 16.41 -2.77
CA LEU A 106 5.37 16.56 -3.84
C LEU A 106 5.21 15.54 -4.99
N GLY A 107 4.16 14.71 -4.96
CA GLY A 107 3.90 13.67 -5.96
C GLY A 107 4.86 12.48 -5.88
N SER A 108 5.06 11.78 -7.00
CA SER A 108 5.92 10.58 -7.06
C SER A 108 7.34 10.89 -7.54
N GLY A 109 8.29 10.02 -7.20
CA GLY A 109 9.64 10.04 -7.76
C GLY A 109 10.68 10.85 -6.96
N LYS A 110 11.57 11.55 -7.68
CA LYS A 110 12.84 12.08 -7.12
C LYS A 110 12.66 13.19 -6.09
N GLN A 111 11.62 14.02 -6.21
CA GLN A 111 11.38 15.12 -5.27
C GLN A 111 10.92 14.59 -3.91
N LYS A 112 9.95 13.67 -3.91
CA LYS A 112 9.50 12.97 -2.69
C LYS A 112 10.64 12.21 -2.01
N ASP A 113 11.46 11.48 -2.76
CA ASP A 113 12.64 10.78 -2.21
C ASP A 113 13.66 11.74 -1.56
N ARG A 114 13.90 12.91 -2.17
CA ARG A 114 14.76 13.94 -1.58
C ARG A 114 14.18 14.46 -0.27
N CYS A 115 12.87 14.68 -0.22
CA CYS A 115 12.15 15.09 0.98
C CYS A 115 12.28 14.03 2.09
N PHE A 116 12.07 12.76 1.78
CA PHE A 116 12.26 11.65 2.74
C PHE A 116 13.67 11.62 3.32
N LYS A 117 14.70 11.79 2.47
CA LYS A 117 16.10 11.83 2.93
C LYS A 117 16.36 13.02 3.85
N HIS A 118 15.83 14.19 3.49
CA HIS A 118 15.97 15.40 4.31
C HIS A 118 15.33 15.21 5.70
N ILE A 119 14.08 14.74 5.76
CA ILE A 119 13.36 14.50 7.03
C ILE A 119 14.03 13.40 7.86
N ALA A 120 14.59 12.39 7.20
CA ALA A 120 15.34 11.35 7.89
C ALA A 120 16.65 11.88 8.52
N GLY A 121 17.11 13.08 8.17
CA GLY A 121 18.33 13.69 8.71
C GLY A 121 19.58 13.51 7.84
N PHE A 122 19.42 13.18 6.56
CA PHE A 122 20.54 13.17 5.63
C PHE A 122 20.88 14.60 5.20
N THR A 123 22.09 15.04 5.51
CA THR A 123 22.60 16.40 5.21
C THR A 123 23.21 16.53 3.81
N SER A 124 23.48 15.41 3.13
CA SER A 124 24.00 15.40 1.75
C SER A 124 23.31 14.33 0.89
N ALA A 125 23.39 14.47 -0.43
CA ALA A 125 22.79 13.52 -1.38
C ALA A 125 23.42 12.10 -1.31
N LYS A 126 24.55 11.93 -0.62
CA LYS A 126 25.27 10.65 -0.52
C LYS A 126 24.87 9.85 0.71
N VAL A 127 23.63 9.34 0.68
CA VAL A 127 23.04 8.49 1.73
C VAL A 127 23.92 7.27 2.08
N MET A 128 24.59 6.67 1.09
CA MET A 128 25.42 5.47 1.28
C MET A 128 26.76 5.77 1.98
N GLU A 129 27.38 6.92 1.74
CA GLU A 129 28.61 7.34 2.45
C GLU A 129 28.30 7.71 3.91
N GLN A 130 27.13 8.30 4.18
CA GLN A 130 26.72 8.68 5.54
C GLN A 130 26.19 7.50 6.36
N ALA A 131 25.75 6.42 5.71
CA ALA A 131 25.25 5.21 6.37
C ALA A 131 26.35 4.45 7.14
N SER A 132 27.64 4.66 6.82
CA SER A 132 28.76 3.95 7.44
C SER A 132 29.27 4.61 8.74
N ALA A 133 28.93 5.88 9.02
CA ALA A 133 29.62 6.70 10.02
C ALA A 133 28.72 7.23 11.15
N ASN A 134 27.91 6.38 11.81
CA ASN A 134 27.02 6.68 12.95
C ASN A 134 25.58 7.08 12.64
N ASN A 135 25.17 7.23 11.37
CA ASN A 135 23.81 7.70 11.06
C ASN A 135 22.75 6.57 10.96
N LYS A 136 22.79 5.61 11.91
CA LYS A 136 21.91 4.43 11.90
C LYS A 136 20.43 4.80 12.05
N GLU A 137 20.13 5.84 12.82
CA GLU A 137 18.76 6.32 13.02
C GLU A 137 18.19 6.92 11.74
N SER A 138 18.92 7.82 11.07
CA SER A 138 18.50 8.37 9.77
C SER A 138 18.25 7.29 8.74
N LEU A 139 19.11 6.27 8.66
CA LEU A 139 18.89 5.15 7.75
C LEU A 139 17.60 4.38 8.09
N ARG A 140 17.33 4.13 9.38
CA ARG A 140 16.10 3.45 9.81
C ARG A 140 14.85 4.26 9.47
N ASN A 141 14.86 5.56 9.76
CA ASN A 141 13.75 6.47 9.45
C ASN A 141 13.49 6.50 7.94
N TYR A 142 14.53 6.62 7.13
CA TYR A 142 14.40 6.59 5.68
C TYR A 142 13.85 5.25 5.16
N LEU A 143 14.28 4.11 5.71
CA LEU A 143 13.71 2.81 5.35
C LEU A 143 12.22 2.71 5.71
N VAL A 144 11.81 3.27 6.86
CA VAL A 144 10.38 3.35 7.24
C VAL A 144 9.60 4.19 6.22
N PHE A 145 10.14 5.32 5.76
CA PHE A 145 9.49 6.15 4.73
C PHE A 145 9.34 5.41 3.40
N LEU A 146 10.37 4.70 2.94
CA LEU A 146 10.28 3.89 1.72
C LEU A 146 9.25 2.76 1.83
N LEU A 147 9.15 2.13 3.00
CA LEU A 147 8.14 1.11 3.27
C LEU A 147 6.73 1.70 3.33
N TYR A 148 6.59 2.93 3.83
CA TYR A 148 5.30 3.61 3.84
C TYR A 148 4.85 4.02 2.43
N ASP A 149 5.75 4.54 1.60
CA ASP A 149 5.49 4.79 0.17
C ASP A 149 5.11 3.50 -0.58
N LEU A 150 5.75 2.39 -0.25
CA LEU A 150 5.41 1.09 -0.81
C LEU A 150 4.01 0.61 -0.37
N GLN A 151 3.63 0.87 0.89
CA GLN A 151 2.28 0.57 1.37
C GLN A 151 1.23 1.38 0.60
N GLU A 152 1.45 2.68 0.36
CA GLU A 152 0.54 3.48 -0.46
C GLU A 152 0.39 2.93 -1.88
N LYS A 153 1.47 2.42 -2.48
CA LYS A 153 1.39 1.79 -3.82
C LYS A 153 0.55 0.52 -3.81
N VAL A 154 0.68 -0.32 -2.78
CA VAL A 154 -0.14 -1.53 -2.63
C VAL A 154 -1.61 -1.15 -2.43
N GLU A 155 -1.86 -0.16 -1.59
CA GLU A 155 -3.18 0.39 -1.34
C GLU A 155 -3.82 0.97 -2.61
N ASN A 156 -3.09 1.77 -3.39
CA ASN A 156 -3.55 2.30 -4.67
C ASN A 156 -3.80 1.18 -5.70
N ALA A 157 -2.97 0.13 -5.72
CA ALA A 157 -3.19 -1.01 -6.61
C ALA A 157 -4.51 -1.73 -6.27
N TYR A 158 -4.82 -1.86 -4.98
CA TYR A 158 -6.10 -2.41 -4.53
C TYR A 158 -7.29 -1.51 -4.90
N GLU A 159 -7.18 -0.20 -4.66
CA GLU A 159 -8.23 0.76 -5.00
C GLU A 159 -8.56 0.78 -6.49
N ASN A 160 -7.54 0.59 -7.34
CA ASN A 160 -7.70 0.49 -8.79
C ASN A 160 -8.15 -0.91 -9.26
N GLY A 161 -8.41 -1.85 -8.34
CA GLY A 161 -8.83 -3.21 -8.66
C GLY A 161 -7.73 -4.08 -9.28
N ALA A 162 -6.47 -3.66 -9.25
CA ALA A 162 -5.35 -4.41 -9.82
C ALA A 162 -4.94 -5.62 -8.98
N ILE A 163 -5.24 -5.61 -7.68
CA ILE A 163 -5.00 -6.71 -6.74
C ILE A 163 -6.22 -6.92 -5.84
N THR A 164 -6.38 -8.14 -5.32
CA THR A 164 -7.46 -8.47 -4.38
C THR A 164 -7.18 -7.93 -2.97
N THR A 165 -8.22 -7.86 -2.13
CA THR A 165 -8.10 -7.48 -0.72
C THR A 165 -7.14 -8.41 0.04
N GLU A 166 -7.16 -9.71 -0.27
CA GLU A 166 -6.23 -10.69 0.31
C GLU A 166 -4.78 -10.35 -0.05
N GLN A 167 -4.49 -10.14 -1.33
CA GLN A 167 -3.14 -9.80 -1.80
C GLN A 167 -2.63 -8.49 -1.17
N ALA A 168 -3.49 -7.49 -1.09
CA ALA A 168 -3.17 -6.20 -0.48
C ALA A 168 -2.92 -6.34 1.03
N SER A 169 -3.84 -6.97 1.76
CA SER A 169 -3.75 -7.11 3.23
C SER A 169 -2.56 -7.95 3.68
N GLU A 170 -2.18 -9.00 2.94
CA GLU A 170 -0.98 -9.78 3.21
C GLU A 170 0.30 -8.97 3.00
N SER A 171 0.37 -8.23 1.88
CA SER A 171 1.53 -7.40 1.54
C SER A 171 1.71 -6.26 2.54
N ILE A 172 0.64 -5.54 2.90
CA ILE A 172 0.66 -4.47 3.89
C ILE A 172 0.99 -5.04 5.28
N SER A 173 0.50 -6.22 5.64
CA SER A 173 0.85 -6.88 6.91
C SER A 173 2.35 -7.12 7.02
N LEU A 174 3.01 -7.60 5.95
CA LEU A 174 4.46 -7.76 5.93
C LEU A 174 5.19 -6.43 6.03
N ILE A 175 4.73 -5.40 5.30
CA ILE A 175 5.29 -4.04 5.38
C ILE A 175 5.22 -3.52 6.82
N VAL A 176 4.07 -3.64 7.48
CA VAL A 176 3.87 -3.23 8.88
C VAL A 176 4.82 -3.98 9.82
N GLN A 177 4.95 -5.30 9.68
CA GLN A 177 5.87 -6.11 10.49
C GLN A 177 7.33 -5.70 10.30
N ILE A 178 7.76 -5.39 9.07
CA ILE A 178 9.11 -4.88 8.80
C ILE A 178 9.32 -3.53 9.49
N LYS A 179 8.37 -2.60 9.38
CA LYS A 179 8.43 -1.28 10.03
C LYS A 179 8.53 -1.42 11.56
N GLN A 180 7.71 -2.29 12.17
CA GLN A 180 7.76 -2.59 13.61
C GLN A 180 9.14 -3.11 14.03
N LYS A 181 9.73 -4.04 13.27
CA LYS A 181 11.07 -4.56 13.56
C LYS A 181 12.16 -3.50 13.45
N ILE A 182 12.05 -2.58 12.48
CA ILE A 182 12.95 -1.43 12.34
C ILE A 182 12.86 -0.51 13.56
N PHE A 183 11.64 -0.15 13.99
CA PHE A 183 11.42 0.68 15.19
C PHE A 183 11.92 0.02 16.48
N GLN A 184 11.80 -1.30 16.58
CA GLN A 184 12.33 -2.10 17.69
C GLN A 184 13.84 -2.38 17.58
N ASN A 185 14.54 -1.72 16.66
CA ASN A 185 15.99 -1.82 16.50
C ASN A 185 16.52 -3.22 16.18
N HIS A 186 15.71 -4.09 15.56
CA HIS A 186 16.15 -5.42 15.14
C HIS A 186 17.31 -5.35 14.15
N THR A 187 18.15 -6.40 14.15
CA THR A 187 19.28 -6.51 13.23
C THR A 187 18.82 -6.80 11.81
N LYS A 188 19.66 -6.44 10.82
CA LYS A 188 19.44 -6.75 9.41
C LYS A 188 19.14 -8.23 9.16
N SER A 189 19.81 -9.15 9.88
CA SER A 189 19.58 -10.59 9.73
C SER A 189 18.18 -11.02 10.16
N LYS A 190 17.59 -10.38 11.19
CA LYS A 190 16.22 -10.65 11.64
C LYS A 190 15.15 -10.05 10.72
N ILE A 191 15.48 -8.97 10.01
CA ILE A 191 14.54 -8.28 9.11
C ILE A 191 14.60 -8.86 7.68
N LYS A 192 15.76 -9.34 7.24
CA LYS A 192 16.00 -9.83 5.87
C LYS A 192 14.98 -10.88 5.37
N PRO A 193 14.56 -11.89 6.15
CA PRO A 193 13.59 -12.88 5.69
C PRO A 193 12.25 -12.24 5.29
N PHE A 194 11.77 -11.27 6.08
CA PHE A 194 10.52 -10.55 5.81
C PHE A 194 10.62 -9.72 4.51
N PHE A 195 11.77 -9.10 4.24
CA PHE A 195 12.00 -8.42 2.97
C PHE A 195 12.01 -9.38 1.78
N GLN A 196 12.57 -10.59 1.94
CA GLN A 196 12.58 -11.59 0.87
C GLN A 196 11.16 -12.08 0.56
N GLU A 197 10.37 -12.33 1.60
CA GLU A 197 8.97 -12.70 1.47
C GLU A 197 8.14 -11.59 0.81
N LEU A 198 8.27 -10.35 1.29
CA LEU A 198 7.59 -9.19 0.70
C LEU A 198 7.95 -9.03 -0.78
N LYS A 199 9.24 -9.16 -1.12
CA LYS A 199 9.70 -9.09 -2.53
C LYS A 199 9.10 -10.20 -3.39
N ALA A 200 8.97 -11.41 -2.85
CA ALA A 200 8.36 -12.53 -3.58
C ALA A 200 6.88 -12.24 -3.86
N LYS A 201 6.13 -11.73 -2.87
CA LYS A 201 4.72 -11.33 -3.06
C LYS A 201 4.57 -10.21 -4.08
N LEU A 202 5.32 -9.12 -3.95
CA LEU A 202 5.19 -7.95 -4.83
C LEU A 202 5.54 -8.24 -6.29
N ARG A 203 6.50 -9.13 -6.56
CA ARG A 203 6.82 -9.56 -7.93
C ARG A 203 5.63 -10.20 -8.65
N GLY A 204 4.73 -10.85 -7.92
CA GLY A 204 3.52 -11.44 -8.50
C GLY A 204 2.41 -10.41 -8.79
N LEU A 205 2.54 -9.17 -8.30
CA LEU A 205 1.48 -8.15 -8.33
C LEU A 205 1.73 -7.03 -9.35
N ASN A 206 2.91 -7.00 -10.00
CA ASN A 206 3.31 -5.93 -10.93
C ASN A 206 3.25 -4.51 -10.32
N ILE A 207 3.61 -4.37 -9.03
CA ILE A 207 3.67 -3.10 -8.27
C ILE A 207 5.11 -2.59 -8.18
#